data_AF-A0A183NB98-F1
#
_entry.id   AF-A0A183NB98-F1
#
_cell.length_a   1.000
_cell.length_b   1.000
_cell.length_c   1.000
_cell.angle_alpha   90.00
_cell.angle_beta   90.00
_cell.angle_gamma   90.00
#
_symmetry.space_group_name_H-M   'P 1'
#
loop_
_entity.id
_entity.type
_entity.pdbx_description
1 polymer ?
#
loop_
_entity_poly.entity_id
_entity_poly.type
_entity_poly.pdbx_seq_one_letter_code
_entity_poly.pdbx_strand_id
1 'polypeptide(L)'
;MQEGWLNNPLNFISSGVVRSILIIVLGGSDTALAIYDRFSNPDGKIRVGFSAHFGGFIAGLLLGVVILRNLKVEKWEKYFVCSCVLIFLLFVVATILFNVYCYRINECPACEWDI
;
A
#
# COMPACT_ATOMS: atom_id res chain seq x y z
N MET A 1 -10.49 19.75 -17.15
CA MET A 1 -9.13 19.29 -17.49
C MET A 1 -8.19 20.43 -17.13
N GLN A 2 -6.99 20.18 -16.57
CA GLN A 2 -6.06 21.26 -16.23
C GLN A 2 -5.48 21.88 -17.51
N GLU A 3 -6.05 22.98 -17.97
CA GLU A 3 -5.48 23.79 -19.05
C GLU A 3 -4.12 24.39 -18.63
N GLY A 4 -3.10 24.30 -19.50
CA GLY A 4 -1.77 24.91 -19.25
C GLY A 4 -0.80 24.08 -18.40
N TRP A 5 -1.01 22.78 -18.30
CA TRP A 5 -0.23 21.92 -17.42
C TRP A 5 1.24 21.71 -17.83
N LEU A 6 1.56 21.85 -19.12
CA LEU A 6 2.91 21.70 -19.67
C LEU A 6 3.84 22.90 -19.41
N ASN A 7 3.31 23.98 -18.85
CA ASN A 7 3.98 25.28 -18.81
C ASN A 7 4.96 25.42 -17.63
N ASN A 8 4.84 24.54 -16.63
CA ASN A 8 5.68 24.55 -15.44
C ASN A 8 6.04 23.11 -15.05
N PRO A 9 7.26 22.83 -14.58
CA PRO A 9 7.66 21.48 -14.17
C PRO A 9 6.85 20.96 -12.96
N LEU A 10 6.50 21.85 -12.02
CA LEU A 10 5.62 21.51 -10.88
C LEU A 10 4.18 21.25 -11.32
N ASN A 11 3.72 22.05 -12.30
CA ASN A 11 2.67 21.72 -13.26
C ASN A 11 2.75 20.23 -13.56
N PHE A 12 3.72 19.90 -14.42
CA PHE A 12 3.99 18.61 -15.04
C PHE A 12 4.18 17.40 -14.10
N ILE A 13 4.45 17.57 -12.81
CA ILE A 13 4.47 16.42 -11.88
C ILE A 13 3.11 16.23 -11.21
N SER A 14 2.35 17.31 -11.06
CA SER A 14 1.08 17.34 -10.33
C SER A 14 -0.14 16.88 -11.15
N SER A 15 -0.04 16.59 -12.47
CA SER A 15 -1.23 16.04 -13.17
C SER A 15 -1.55 14.68 -12.63
N GLY A 16 -2.86 14.39 -12.61
CA GLY A 16 -3.35 13.05 -12.39
C GLY A 16 -2.70 12.01 -13.30
N VAL A 17 -2.34 12.35 -14.55
CA VAL A 17 -1.74 11.40 -15.50
C VAL A 17 -0.32 11.02 -15.07
N VAL A 18 0.56 11.99 -14.86
CA VAL A 18 1.95 11.69 -14.42
C VAL A 18 1.97 11.09 -13.02
N ARG A 19 1.14 11.58 -12.11
CA ARG A 19 1.03 10.98 -10.76
C ARG A 19 0.58 9.52 -10.81
N SER A 20 -0.39 9.19 -11.68
CA SER A 20 -0.86 7.81 -11.84
C SER A 20 0.22 6.93 -12.44
N ILE A 21 0.95 7.42 -13.45
CA ILE A 21 2.07 6.69 -14.06
C ILE A 21 3.15 6.43 -13.00
N LEU A 22 3.52 7.42 -12.19
CA LEU A 22 4.50 7.25 -11.12
C LEU A 22 4.07 6.19 -10.11
N ILE A 23 2.81 6.20 -9.68
CA ILE A 23 2.27 5.19 -8.76
C ILE A 23 2.31 3.79 -9.38
N ILE A 24 1.93 3.65 -10.65
CA ILE A 24 1.95 2.37 -11.36
C ILE A 24 3.37 1.85 -11.54
N VAL A 25 4.31 2.71 -11.91
CA VAL A 25 5.72 2.32 -12.09
C VAL A 25 6.33 1.90 -10.76
N LEU A 26 6.17 2.70 -9.70
CA LEU A 26 6.72 2.39 -8.38
C LEU A 26 6.10 1.10 -7.83
N GLY A 27 4.78 1.04 -7.67
CA GLY A 27 4.10 -0.13 -7.11
C GLY A 27 4.21 -1.39 -8.00
N GLY A 28 4.21 -1.20 -9.32
CA GLY A 28 4.41 -2.29 -10.28
C GLY A 28 5.84 -2.83 -10.23
N SER A 29 6.86 -1.97 -10.07
CA SER A 29 8.25 -2.39 -9.95
C SER A 29 8.52 -3.18 -8.67
N ASP A 30 7.99 -2.73 -7.52
CA ASP A 30 8.06 -3.47 -6.25
C ASP A 30 7.43 -4.86 -6.39
N THR A 31 6.24 -4.92 -7.01
CA THR A 31 5.53 -6.19 -7.23
C THR A 31 6.30 -7.09 -8.19
N ALA A 32 6.85 -6.54 -9.28
CA ALA A 32 7.62 -7.29 -10.26
C ALA A 32 8.92 -7.84 -9.67
N LEU A 33 9.61 -7.07 -8.83
CA LEU A 33 10.80 -7.53 -8.12
C LEU A 33 10.48 -8.65 -7.14
N ALA A 34 9.37 -8.56 -6.42
CA ALA A 34 8.91 -9.62 -5.52
C ALA A 34 8.56 -10.92 -6.27
N ILE A 35 7.93 -10.80 -7.44
CA ILE A 35 7.64 -11.94 -8.32
C ILE A 35 8.94 -12.52 -8.90
N TYR A 36 9.86 -11.67 -9.34
CA TYR A 36 11.15 -12.10 -9.88
C TYR A 36 11.96 -12.88 -8.84
N ASP A 37 12.10 -12.34 -7.63
CA ASP A 37 12.79 -13.01 -6.53
C ASP A 37 12.15 -14.36 -6.18
N ARG A 38 10.81 -14.45 -6.24
CA ARG A 38 10.08 -15.70 -6.06
C ARG A 38 10.48 -16.78 -7.07
N PHE A 39 10.65 -16.43 -8.34
CA PHE A 39 10.98 -17.40 -9.40
C PHE A 39 12.49 -17.66 -9.52
N SER A 40 13.33 -16.66 -9.28
CA SER A 40 14.78 -16.78 -9.41
C SER A 40 15.45 -17.45 -8.23
N ASN A 41 14.87 -17.37 -7.02
CA ASN A 41 15.46 -17.96 -5.82
C ASN A 41 14.46 -18.88 -5.08
N PRO A 42 14.19 -20.08 -5.62
CA PRO A 42 13.17 -20.99 -5.06
C PRO A 42 13.48 -21.46 -3.64
N ASP A 43 14.75 -21.56 -3.28
CA ASP A 43 15.24 -22.03 -1.96
C ASP A 43 15.54 -20.89 -0.98
N GLY A 44 15.26 -19.63 -1.35
CA GLY A 44 15.42 -18.48 -0.47
C GLY A 44 14.49 -18.58 0.74
N LYS A 45 15.07 -18.65 1.95
CA LYS A 45 14.30 -18.71 3.22
C LYS A 45 13.55 -17.41 3.54
N ILE A 46 13.93 -16.28 2.93
CA ILE A 46 13.33 -14.96 3.16
C ILE A 46 12.45 -14.61 1.96
N ARG A 47 11.21 -15.11 1.95
CA ARG A 47 10.23 -14.80 0.91
C ARG A 47 9.14 -13.94 1.51
N VAL A 48 9.07 -12.68 1.12
CA VAL A 48 7.89 -11.85 1.41
C VAL A 48 6.68 -12.50 0.75
N GLY A 49 5.68 -12.83 1.57
CA GLY A 49 4.46 -13.46 1.08
C GLY A 49 3.71 -12.53 0.13
N PHE A 50 3.08 -13.09 -0.92
CA PHE A 50 2.16 -12.34 -1.79
C PHE A 50 1.08 -11.60 -0.98
N SER A 51 0.63 -12.22 0.12
CA SER A 51 -0.28 -11.62 1.10
C SER A 51 0.26 -10.34 1.75
N ALA A 52 1.56 -10.27 2.04
CA ALA A 52 2.19 -9.08 2.63
C ALA A 52 2.25 -7.92 1.63
N HIS A 53 2.59 -8.18 0.36
CA HIS A 53 2.55 -7.15 -0.69
C HIS A 53 1.15 -6.66 -0.97
N PHE A 54 0.16 -7.56 -1.04
CA PHE A 54 -1.23 -7.19 -1.25
C PHE A 54 -1.79 -6.38 -0.07
N GLY A 55 -1.47 -6.78 1.17
CA GLY A 55 -1.81 -6.02 2.37
C GLY A 55 -1.17 -4.63 2.39
N GLY A 56 0.10 -4.53 2.01
CA GLY A 56 0.82 -3.26 1.86
C GLY A 56 0.20 -2.36 0.79
N PHE A 57 -0.23 -2.91 -0.35
CA PHE A 57 -0.93 -2.17 -1.39
C PHE A 57 -2.26 -1.60 -0.90
N ILE A 58 -3.08 -2.40 -0.21
CA ILE A 58 -4.34 -1.94 0.37
C ILE A 58 -4.09 -0.85 1.41
N ALA A 59 -3.12 -1.06 2.31
CA ALA A 59 -2.74 -0.08 3.32
C ALA A 59 -2.28 1.24 2.67
N GLY A 60 -1.44 1.16 1.65
CA GLY A 60 -0.96 2.30 0.87
C GLY A 60 -2.07 3.04 0.14
N LEU A 61 -3.07 2.35 -0.41
CA LEU A 61 -4.24 2.99 -1.02
C LEU A 61 -5.10 3.72 0.03
N LEU A 62 -5.38 3.08 1.16
CA LEU A 62 -6.20 3.66 2.23
C LEU A 62 -5.52 4.91 2.82
N LEU A 63 -4.23 4.84 3.13
CA LEU A 63 -3.46 5.98 3.63
C LEU A 63 -3.19 7.02 2.54
N GLY A 64 -3.00 6.60 1.29
CA GLY A 64 -2.75 7.49 0.16
C GLY A 64 -3.90 8.47 -0.05
N VAL A 65 -5.14 8.03 0.11
CA VAL A 65 -6.33 8.91 0.07
C VAL A 65 -6.32 9.96 1.19
N VAL A 66 -5.79 9.63 2.37
CA VAL A 66 -5.72 10.53 3.52
C VAL A 66 -4.58 11.55 3.39
N ILE A 67 -3.41 11.07 2.95
CA ILE A 67 -2.18 11.86 2.87
C ILE A 67 -2.17 12.75 1.62
N LEU A 68 -2.51 12.20 0.45
CA LEU A 68 -2.52 12.94 -0.81
C LEU A 68 -3.86 13.66 -0.97
N ARG A 69 -3.95 14.87 -0.39
CA ARG A 69 -5.10 15.76 -0.61
C ARG A 69 -5.35 16.00 -2.09
N ASN A 70 -6.62 15.94 -2.47
CA ASN A 70 -7.02 16.24 -3.83
C ASN A 70 -6.80 17.74 -4.15
N LEU A 71 -6.47 18.04 -5.41
CA LEU A 71 -6.21 19.42 -5.86
C LEU A 71 -7.46 20.30 -5.74
N LYS A 72 -8.64 19.69 -5.85
CA LYS A 72 -9.94 20.31 -5.60
C LYS A 72 -10.72 19.45 -4.61
N VAL A 73 -10.91 19.96 -3.40
CA VAL A 73 -11.63 19.24 -2.34
C VAL A 73 -13.13 19.37 -2.57
N GLU A 74 -13.78 18.24 -2.82
CA GLU A 74 -15.24 18.17 -2.90
C GLU A 74 -15.83 17.77 -1.54
N LYS A 75 -17.07 18.17 -1.24
CA LYS A 75 -17.66 17.94 0.10
C LYS A 75 -17.77 16.46 0.48
N TRP A 76 -17.95 15.58 -0.51
CA TRP A 76 -18.06 14.13 -0.31
C TRP A 76 -16.73 13.46 0.08
N GLU A 77 -15.61 14.10 -0.26
CA GLU A 77 -14.25 13.59 0.02
C GLU A 77 -14.01 13.46 1.53
N LYS A 78 -14.61 14.34 2.35
CA LYS A 78 -14.52 14.24 3.82
C LYS A 78 -15.09 12.93 4.36
N TYR A 79 -16.25 12.50 3.84
CA TYR A 79 -16.86 11.24 4.27
C TYR A 79 -16.08 10.03 3.75
N PHE A 80 -15.57 10.12 2.53
CA PHE A 80 -14.73 9.08 1.94
C PHE A 80 -13.41 8.88 2.71
N VAL A 81 -12.69 9.96 3.01
CA VAL A 81 -11.47 9.93 3.82
C VAL A 81 -11.75 9.36 5.21
N CYS A 82 -12.86 9.75 5.85
CA CYS A 82 -13.27 9.18 7.14
C CYS A 82 -13.47 7.65 7.06
N SER A 83 -14.15 7.17 6.02
CA SER A 83 -14.33 5.73 5.77
C SER A 83 -12.99 5.01 5.59
N CYS A 84 -12.07 5.56 4.79
CA CYS A 84 -10.73 4.99 4.58
C CYS A 84 -9.93 4.88 5.89
N VAL A 85 -9.98 5.92 6.73
CA VAL A 85 -9.32 5.90 8.05
C VAL A 85 -9.92 4.83 8.96
N LEU A 86 -11.25 4.71 9.01
CA LEU A 86 -11.91 3.69 9.82
C LEU A 86 -11.52 2.27 9.38
N ILE A 87 -11.56 2.00 8.07
CA ILE A 87 -11.17 0.68 7.52
C ILE A 87 -9.69 0.39 7.83
N PHE A 88 -8.80 1.37 7.67
CA PHE A 88 -7.39 1.22 8.00
C PHE A 88 -7.17 0.88 9.48
N LEU A 89 -7.84 1.61 10.38
CA LEU A 89 -7.75 1.33 11.82
C LEU A 89 -8.26 -0.06 12.18
N LEU A 90 -9.35 -0.52 11.54
CA LEU A 90 -9.85 -1.89 11.73
C LEU A 90 -8.81 -2.94 11.31
N PHE A 91 -8.12 -2.74 10.18
CA PHE A 91 -7.03 -3.63 9.77
C PHE A 91 -5.85 -3.61 10.75
N VAL A 92 -5.47 -2.44 11.28
CA VAL A 92 -4.40 -2.33 12.28
C VAL A 92 -4.79 -3.07 13.56
N VAL A 93 -6.00 -2.85 14.07
CA VAL A 93 -6.50 -3.54 15.27
C VAL A 93 -6.56 -5.05 15.04
N ALA A 94 -7.08 -5.51 13.89
CA ALA A 94 -7.11 -6.93 13.55
C ALA A 94 -5.70 -7.54 13.51
N THR A 95 -4.73 -6.82 12.95
CA THR A 95 -3.32 -7.28 12.90
C THR A 95 -2.71 -7.37 14.29
N ILE A 96 -2.98 -6.38 15.17
CA ILE A 96 -2.50 -6.40 16.56
C ILE A 96 -3.13 -7.58 17.31
N LEU A 97 -4.45 -7.75 17.22
CA LEU A 97 -5.17 -8.84 17.87
C LEU A 97 -4.68 -10.20 17.38
N PHE A 98 -4.45 -10.34 16.07
CA PHE A 98 -3.89 -11.55 15.49
C PHE A 98 -2.52 -11.87 16.11
N ASN A 99 -1.60 -10.91 16.17
CA ASN A 99 -0.27 -11.10 16.76
C ASN A 99 -0.33 -11.45 18.26
N VAL A 100 -1.20 -10.77 19.03
CA VAL A 100 -1.36 -11.04 20.47
C VAL A 100 -1.96 -12.43 20.73
N TYR A 101 -2.98 -12.82 19.98
CA TYR A 101 -3.66 -14.11 20.14
C TYR A 101 -2.76 -15.27 19.68
N CYS A 102 -2.06 -15.08 18.55
CA CYS A 102 -1.03 -15.98 18.04
C CYS A 102 0.04 -16.25 19.10
N TYR A 103 0.61 -15.20 19.69
CA TYR A 103 1.61 -15.32 20.75
C TYR A 103 1.05 -16.05 21.99
N ARG A 104 -0.21 -15.81 22.34
CA ARG A 104 -0.85 -16.45 23.52
C ARG A 104 -1.09 -17.95 23.36
N ILE A 105 -1.22 -18.46 22.13
CA ILE A 105 -1.58 -19.86 21.84
C ILE A 105 -0.36 -20.67 21.38
N ASN A 106 0.79 -20.03 21.18
CA ASN A 106 2.02 -20.60 20.62
C ASN A 106 1.85 -21.22 19.21
N GLU A 107 0.72 -21.02 18.56
CA GLU A 107 0.43 -21.49 17.20
C GLU A 107 0.69 -20.34 16.21
N CYS A 108 1.95 -19.90 16.12
CA CYS A 108 2.32 -18.81 15.23
C CYS A 108 2.90 -19.30 13.90
N PRO A 109 2.16 -19.18 12.77
CA PRO A 109 2.64 -19.64 11.47
C PRO A 109 3.86 -18.85 10.95
N ALA A 110 4.24 -17.75 11.62
CA ALA A 110 5.34 -16.87 11.22
C ALA A 110 6.55 -16.88 12.18
N CYS A 111 6.56 -17.74 13.21
CA CYS A 111 7.62 -17.80 14.22
C CYS A 111 8.49 -19.05 14.18
N GLU A 112 8.30 -19.96 13.22
CA GLU A 112 9.24 -21.05 12.96
C GLU A 112 10.48 -20.49 12.23
N TRP A 113 11.25 -19.65 12.91
CA TRP A 113 12.61 -19.31 12.49
C TRP A 113 13.54 -20.40 13.01
N ASP A 114 13.38 -21.62 12.51
CA ASP A 114 14.36 -22.68 12.72
C ASP A 114 15.62 -22.31 11.91
N ILE A 115 16.47 -21.52 12.58
CA ILE A 115 17.85 -21.21 12.24
C ILE A 115 18.72 -22.08 13.14
#